data_AF-A0A1U7GJU7-F1
#
_entry.id   AF-A0A1U7GJU7-F1
#
_cell.length_a   1.000
_cell.length_b   1.000
_cell.length_c   1.000
_cell.angle_alpha   90.00
_cell.angle_beta   90.00
_cell.angle_gamma   90.00
#
_symmetry.space_group_name_H-M   'P 1'
#
loop_
_entity.id
_entity.type
_entity.pdbx_description
1 polymer ?
#
loop_
_entity_poly.entity_id
_entity_poly.type
_entity_poly.pdbx_seq_one_letter_code
_entity_poly.pdbx_strand_id
1 'polypeptide(L)'
;MIVLPRELLAAWSGSEGEPTSQEFPFGPDYARACQADHPAALLQVGSGLGLVVGAQEHLYPVHWIDLPAQEGVALVGWMYGDDDASFEVAALLEQDGPGWRCLDPRIDLLGGELLLLHAADIGSDLDELETFGELQAMIADAIPIRLKPGAYKLEIMEVGGDLDEDSLGCLLCRWLPADR
;
A
#
# COMPACT_ATOMS: atom_id res chain seq x y z
N MET A 1 7.03 0.27 -2.02
CA MET A 1 6.28 1.38 -1.38
C MET A 1 5.79 0.96 0.00
N ILE A 2 5.29 1.90 0.79
CA ILE A 2 4.66 1.60 2.08
C ILE A 2 3.35 2.36 2.26
N VAL A 3 2.35 1.70 2.85
CA VAL A 3 1.13 2.31 3.37
C VAL A 3 1.23 2.41 4.90
N LEU A 4 1.00 3.61 5.45
CA LEU A 4 1.07 3.88 6.88
C LEU A 4 -0.16 4.65 7.37
N PRO A 5 -0.73 4.30 8.54
CA PRO A 5 -1.55 5.24 9.30
C PRO A 5 -0.79 6.53 9.56
N ARG A 6 -1.40 7.70 9.30
CA ARG A 6 -0.70 8.99 9.43
C ARG A 6 -0.10 9.18 10.83
N GLU A 7 -0.79 8.74 11.87
CA GLU A 7 -0.32 8.85 13.25
C GLU A 7 1.01 8.13 13.52
N LEU A 8 1.40 7.18 12.65
CA LEU A 8 2.68 6.46 12.75
C LEU A 8 3.80 7.11 11.94
N LEU A 9 3.52 8.14 11.15
CA LEU A 9 4.50 8.78 10.26
C LEU A 9 5.72 9.30 11.03
N ALA A 10 5.50 9.90 12.21
CA ALA A 10 6.60 10.40 13.05
C ALA A 10 7.50 9.29 13.63
N ALA A 11 7.05 8.03 13.59
CA ALA A 11 7.85 6.87 14.01
C ALA A 11 8.50 6.14 12.83
N TRP A 12 8.19 6.52 11.59
CA TRP A 12 8.77 5.93 10.40
C TRP A 12 10.21 6.40 10.20
N SER A 13 11.14 5.46 10.03
CA SER A 13 12.54 5.77 9.75
C SER A 13 12.94 5.33 8.34
N GLY A 14 12.67 6.19 7.37
CA GLY A 14 13.12 6.07 5.98
C GLY A 14 14.60 6.42 5.77
N SER A 15 14.98 6.76 4.54
CA SER A 15 16.39 6.99 4.21
C SER A 15 16.74 8.46 3.99
N GLU A 16 17.71 8.98 4.74
CA GLU A 16 18.33 10.27 4.44
C GLU A 16 19.53 10.08 3.48
N GLY A 17 19.52 10.75 2.32
CA GLY A 17 20.69 10.88 1.43
C GLY A 17 20.51 10.43 -0.03
N GLU A 18 21.49 10.76 -0.89
CA GLU A 18 21.51 10.31 -2.29
C GLU A 18 21.94 8.82 -2.41
N PRO A 19 21.28 8.02 -3.28
CA PRO A 19 21.55 6.58 -3.46
C PRO A 19 22.98 6.20 -3.87
N THR A 20 23.83 7.19 -4.17
CA THR A 20 25.16 7.03 -4.77
C THR A 20 26.30 7.00 -3.75
N SER A 21 26.04 7.27 -2.46
CA SER A 21 27.08 7.27 -1.43
C SER A 21 27.31 5.88 -0.83
N GLN A 22 28.58 5.46 -0.70
CA GLN A 22 28.97 4.16 -0.12
C GLN A 22 28.68 4.03 1.39
N GLU A 23 28.27 5.12 2.04
CA GLU A 23 27.95 5.21 3.47
C GLU A 23 26.45 5.47 3.68
N PHE A 24 25.59 4.94 2.81
CA PHE A 24 24.13 5.13 2.88
C PHE A 24 23.57 4.53 4.19
N PRO A 25 23.15 5.34 5.17
CA PRO A 25 22.45 4.81 6.32
C PRO A 25 21.01 4.57 5.86
N PHE A 26 20.73 3.37 5.34
CA PHE A 26 19.34 2.93 5.21
C PHE A 26 18.69 3.15 6.58
N GLY A 27 17.64 3.95 6.67
CA GLY A 27 16.83 3.95 7.88
C GLY A 27 16.42 2.52 8.18
N PRO A 28 16.40 2.12 9.47
CA PRO A 28 16.16 0.73 9.85
C PRO A 28 14.83 0.21 9.27
N ASP A 29 13.83 1.06 9.09
CA ASP A 29 12.54 0.64 8.54
C ASP A 29 12.54 0.52 7.02
N TYR A 30 13.27 1.40 6.30
CA TYR A 30 13.44 1.24 4.85
C TYR A 30 14.20 -0.05 4.51
N ALA A 31 15.31 -0.35 5.22
CA ALA A 31 16.04 -1.59 5.03
C ALA A 31 15.16 -2.84 5.25
N ARG A 32 14.30 -2.80 6.26
CA ARG A 32 13.31 -3.86 6.52
C ARG A 32 12.27 -3.94 5.41
N ALA A 33 11.81 -2.81 4.87
CA ALA A 33 10.86 -2.78 3.75
C ALA A 33 11.45 -3.39 2.48
N CYS A 34 12.74 -3.18 2.20
CA CYS A 34 13.45 -3.85 1.10
C CYS A 34 13.56 -5.37 1.27
N GLN A 35 13.45 -5.89 2.49
CA GLN A 35 13.53 -7.32 2.81
C GLN A 35 12.16 -7.96 3.09
N ALA A 36 11.08 -7.21 2.85
CA ALA A 36 9.72 -7.67 3.09
C ALA A 36 9.33 -8.83 2.15
N ASP A 37 8.47 -9.71 2.67
CA ASP A 37 7.92 -10.83 1.91
C ASP A 37 6.95 -10.33 0.80
N HIS A 38 6.91 -11.09 -0.30
CA HIS A 38 6.00 -10.88 -1.43
C HIS A 38 4.60 -11.51 -1.18
N PRO A 39 3.50 -10.98 -1.75
CA PRO A 39 3.38 -9.72 -2.51
C PRO A 39 3.25 -8.47 -1.63
N ALA A 40 2.90 -8.66 -0.36
CA ALA A 40 2.81 -7.63 0.64
C ALA A 40 3.11 -8.18 2.02
N ALA A 41 3.73 -7.37 2.87
CA ALA A 41 4.07 -7.74 4.24
C ALA A 41 3.81 -6.61 5.22
N LEU A 42 3.53 -6.99 6.46
CA LEU A 42 3.34 -6.05 7.56
C LEU A 42 4.65 -5.77 8.27
N LEU A 43 4.87 -4.51 8.60
CA LEU A 43 6.01 -4.04 9.38
C LEU A 43 5.51 -3.30 10.63
N GLN A 44 6.11 -3.61 11.78
CA GLN A 44 5.90 -2.81 12.99
C GLN A 44 6.54 -1.42 12.82
N VAL A 45 5.76 -0.36 13.00
CA VAL A 45 6.20 1.04 12.94
C VAL A 45 5.67 1.76 14.18
N GLY A 46 6.56 2.20 15.06
CA GLY A 46 6.17 2.71 16.37
C GLY A 46 5.26 1.72 17.11
N SER A 47 4.06 2.18 17.50
CA SER A 47 3.06 1.37 18.19
C SER A 47 2.08 0.63 17.28
N GLY A 48 2.19 0.74 15.95
CA GLY A 48 1.24 0.14 15.01
C GLY A 48 1.91 -0.57 13.83
N LEU A 49 1.13 -0.81 12.78
CA LEU A 49 1.54 -1.57 11.62
C LEU A 49 1.50 -0.72 10.34
N GLY A 50 2.52 -0.88 9.51
CA GLY A 50 2.56 -0.42 8.11
C GLY A 50 2.51 -1.60 7.15
N LEU A 51 1.97 -1.38 5.96
CA LEU A 51 1.91 -2.37 4.89
C LEU A 51 2.95 -2.03 3.81
N VAL A 52 3.92 -2.91 3.60
CA VAL A 52 4.85 -2.82 2.48
C VAL A 52 4.23 -3.52 1.28
N VAL A 53 4.28 -2.85 0.13
CA VAL A 53 3.82 -3.37 -1.17
C VAL A 53 4.88 -3.14 -2.24
N GLY A 54 5.01 -4.05 -3.20
CA GLY A 54 5.95 -3.92 -4.31
C GLY A 54 7.41 -3.90 -3.86
N ALA A 55 7.78 -4.76 -2.90
CA ALA A 55 9.18 -4.90 -2.45
C ALA A 55 10.06 -5.62 -3.48
N GLN A 56 9.48 -6.57 -4.23
CA GLN A 56 10.17 -7.38 -5.23
C GLN A 56 9.60 -7.21 -6.65
N GLU A 57 8.45 -6.53 -6.77
CA GLU A 57 7.72 -6.27 -8.02
C GLU A 57 7.53 -4.76 -8.17
N HIS A 58 7.66 -4.27 -9.40
CA HIS A 58 7.35 -2.87 -9.72
C HIS A 58 5.83 -2.72 -9.86
N LEU A 59 5.22 -1.98 -8.93
CA LEU A 59 3.80 -1.64 -8.99
C LEU A 59 3.62 -0.25 -9.60
N TYR A 60 3.05 -0.18 -10.81
CA TYR A 60 2.66 1.05 -11.48
C TYR A 60 1.59 0.80 -12.56
N PRO A 61 0.51 1.62 -12.62
CA PRO A 61 0.17 2.68 -11.66
C PRO A 61 -0.27 2.14 -10.30
N VAL A 62 -0.38 3.02 -9.30
CA VAL A 62 -0.93 2.68 -7.97
C VAL A 62 -1.98 3.72 -7.57
N HIS A 63 -3.13 3.31 -7.09
CA HIS A 63 -4.18 4.26 -6.69
C HIS A 63 -5.15 3.69 -5.64
N TRP A 64 -5.77 4.62 -4.92
CA TRP A 64 -6.85 4.34 -3.97
C TRP A 64 -8.20 4.28 -4.69
N ILE A 65 -9.04 3.33 -4.28
CA ILE A 65 -10.42 3.15 -4.74
C ILE A 65 -11.32 3.04 -3.50
N ASP A 66 -12.37 3.86 -3.46
CA ASP A 66 -13.44 3.69 -2.48
C ASP A 66 -14.25 2.43 -2.79
N LEU A 67 -14.61 1.65 -1.78
CA LEU A 67 -15.48 0.48 -1.93
C LEU A 67 -16.92 0.90 -1.59
N PRO A 68 -17.80 1.19 -2.56
CA PRO A 68 -19.15 1.68 -2.25
C PRO A 68 -20.05 0.60 -1.65
N ALA A 69 -19.81 -0.67 -1.99
CA ALA A 69 -20.63 -1.81 -1.53
C ALA A 69 -20.26 -2.29 -0.11
N GLN A 70 -19.06 -1.96 0.38
CA GLN A 70 -18.54 -2.35 1.70
C GLN A 70 -17.83 -1.13 2.29
N GLU A 71 -18.18 -0.63 3.49
CA GLU A 71 -17.63 0.63 4.04
C GLU A 71 -16.08 0.63 4.20
N GLY A 72 -15.29 0.79 3.12
CA GLY A 72 -13.83 0.64 3.15
C GLY A 72 -13.14 1.21 1.92
N VAL A 73 -11.84 0.98 1.83
CA VAL A 73 -11.00 1.42 0.70
C VAL A 73 -10.09 0.30 0.23
N ALA A 74 -9.71 0.36 -1.04
CA ALA A 74 -8.72 -0.52 -1.62
C ALA A 74 -7.57 0.28 -2.23
N LEU A 75 -6.37 -0.27 -2.13
CA LEU A 75 -5.21 0.08 -2.93
C LEU A 75 -5.10 -0.92 -4.08
N VAL A 76 -4.98 -0.41 -5.30
CA VAL A 76 -4.71 -1.20 -6.50
C VAL A 76 -3.33 -0.81 -7.01
N GLY A 77 -2.44 -1.80 -7.16
CA GLY A 77 -1.14 -1.63 -7.81
C GLY A 77 -1.01 -2.58 -8.99
N TRP A 78 -0.58 -2.09 -10.14
CA TRP A 78 -0.48 -2.86 -11.37
C TRP A 78 0.94 -3.35 -11.60
N MET A 79 1.11 -4.63 -11.96
CA MET A 79 2.40 -5.18 -12.40
C MET A 79 2.49 -5.17 -13.93
N TYR A 80 1.41 -5.60 -14.59
CA TYR A 80 1.25 -5.61 -16.05
C TYR A 80 -0.25 -5.67 -16.39
N GLY A 81 -0.66 -5.15 -17.56
CA GLY A 81 -2.07 -5.11 -17.99
C GLY A 81 -2.36 -3.94 -18.94
N ASP A 82 -3.49 -4.01 -19.64
CA ASP A 82 -4.01 -2.96 -20.50
C ASP A 82 -5.18 -2.19 -19.85
N ASP A 83 -5.66 -1.12 -20.51
CA ASP A 83 -6.73 -0.26 -20.00
C ASP A 83 -8.04 -1.03 -19.74
N ASP A 84 -8.31 -2.10 -20.51
CA ASP A 84 -9.54 -2.91 -20.45
C ASP A 84 -9.62 -3.74 -19.15
N ALA A 85 -8.48 -4.04 -18.52
CA ALA A 85 -8.41 -4.78 -17.27
C ALA A 85 -9.01 -4.04 -16.05
N SER A 86 -9.26 -2.73 -16.16
CA SER A 86 -9.83 -1.92 -15.06
C SER A 86 -11.22 -2.39 -14.62
N PHE A 87 -12.05 -2.88 -15.56
CA PHE A 87 -13.38 -3.39 -15.24
C PHE A 87 -13.32 -4.72 -14.47
N GLU A 88 -12.34 -5.56 -14.78
CA GLU A 88 -12.12 -6.83 -14.10
C GLU A 88 -11.68 -6.60 -12.64
N VAL A 89 -10.80 -5.63 -12.39
CA VAL A 89 -10.38 -5.24 -11.04
C VAL A 89 -11.56 -4.76 -10.19
N ALA A 90 -12.44 -3.91 -10.73
CA ALA A 90 -13.63 -3.45 -10.01
C ALA A 90 -14.52 -4.64 -9.58
N ALA A 91 -14.72 -5.61 -10.47
CA ALA A 91 -15.48 -6.81 -10.16
C ALA A 91 -14.80 -7.68 -9.10
N LEU A 92 -13.46 -7.76 -9.07
CA LEU A 92 -12.70 -8.50 -8.06
C LEU A 92 -12.76 -7.83 -6.68
N LEU A 93 -12.76 -6.50 -6.63
CA LEU A 93 -12.88 -5.74 -5.39
C LEU A 93 -14.24 -5.93 -4.70
N GLU A 94 -15.30 -6.12 -5.49
CA GLU A 94 -16.65 -6.36 -4.98
C GLU A 94 -16.90 -7.82 -4.53
N GLN A 95 -16.04 -8.76 -4.92
CA GLN A 95 -16.20 -10.17 -4.59
C GLN A 95 -15.59 -10.51 -3.23
N ASP A 96 -16.36 -11.18 -2.38
CA ASP A 96 -15.82 -11.98 -1.29
C ASP A 96 -15.53 -13.39 -1.78
N GLY A 97 -14.33 -13.90 -1.51
CA GLY A 97 -13.93 -15.18 -2.08
C GLY A 97 -12.53 -15.65 -1.71
N PRO A 98 -12.16 -16.86 -2.15
CA PRO A 98 -10.93 -17.55 -1.75
C PRO A 98 -9.63 -16.91 -2.24
N GLY A 99 -9.69 -15.91 -3.14
CA GLY A 99 -8.52 -15.16 -3.60
C GLY A 99 -8.00 -14.15 -2.58
N TRP A 100 -8.83 -13.74 -1.60
CA TRP A 100 -8.44 -12.83 -0.55
C TRP A 100 -7.74 -13.56 0.60
N ARG A 101 -6.52 -13.11 0.91
CA ARG A 101 -5.77 -13.53 2.09
C ARG A 101 -5.80 -12.42 3.13
N CYS A 102 -6.28 -12.73 4.33
CA CYS A 102 -6.20 -11.82 5.47
C CYS A 102 -4.74 -11.72 5.94
N LEU A 103 -4.18 -10.50 5.92
CA LEU A 103 -2.87 -10.21 6.49
C LEU A 103 -2.96 -9.93 7.98
N ASP A 104 -3.93 -9.14 8.38
CA ASP A 104 -4.23 -8.87 9.78
C ASP A 104 -5.74 -8.73 9.98
N PRO A 105 -6.33 -9.43 10.96
CA PRO A 105 -7.76 -9.34 11.22
C PRO A 105 -8.18 -8.01 11.82
N ARG A 106 -7.24 -7.22 12.37
CA ARG A 106 -7.52 -5.99 13.11
C ARG A 106 -6.33 -5.04 13.21
N ILE A 107 -6.34 -4.01 12.37
CA ILE A 107 -5.48 -2.82 12.46
C ILE A 107 -6.32 -1.66 12.98
N ASP A 108 -5.89 -1.04 14.08
CA ASP A 108 -6.54 0.15 14.61
C ASP A 108 -6.02 1.42 13.87
N LEU A 109 -6.94 2.15 13.25
CA LEU A 109 -6.74 3.45 12.61
C LEU A 109 -7.39 4.52 13.48
N LEU A 110 -6.61 5.16 14.34
CA LEU A 110 -7.11 6.15 15.30
C LEU A 110 -7.37 7.50 14.63
N GLY A 111 -6.52 7.87 13.67
CA GLY A 111 -6.64 9.12 12.90
C GLY A 111 -7.64 9.05 11.75
N GLY A 112 -7.97 7.86 11.27
CA GLY A 112 -8.81 7.67 10.09
C GLY A 112 -8.14 8.14 8.79
N GLU A 113 -6.81 8.06 8.68
CA GLU A 113 -6.12 8.41 7.45
C GLU A 113 -4.93 7.47 7.20
N LEU A 114 -4.83 6.97 5.98
CA LEU A 114 -3.69 6.19 5.49
C LEU A 114 -2.92 7.01 4.47
N LEU A 115 -1.60 6.85 4.45
CA LEU A 115 -0.68 7.47 3.51
C LEU A 115 0.01 6.38 2.71
N LEU A 116 -0.03 6.48 1.38
CA LEU A 116 0.90 5.75 0.51
C LEU A 116 2.14 6.62 0.27
N LEU A 117 3.31 6.05 0.55
CA LEU A 117 4.61 6.71 0.42
C LEU A 117 5.59 5.84 -0.37
N HIS A 118 6.61 6.47 -0.94
CA HIS A 118 7.83 5.75 -1.25
C HIS A 118 8.49 5.27 0.06
N ALA A 119 8.94 4.02 0.13
CA ALA A 119 9.47 3.47 1.38
C ALA A 119 10.83 4.10 1.77
N ALA A 120 11.54 4.71 0.83
CA ALA A 120 12.75 5.47 1.15
C ALA A 120 12.45 6.84 1.79
N ASP A 121 11.19 7.30 1.78
CA ASP A 121 10.81 8.60 2.32
C ASP A 121 11.02 8.67 3.84
N ILE A 122 11.54 9.79 4.34
CA ILE A 122 11.81 10.01 5.77
C ILE A 122 10.57 10.47 6.56
N GLY A 123 9.46 10.74 5.88
CA GLY A 123 8.18 11.13 6.46
C GLY A 123 8.11 12.59 6.93
N SER A 124 9.14 13.39 6.68
CA SER A 124 9.15 14.84 6.92
C SER A 124 9.06 15.60 5.60
N ASP A 125 8.37 16.75 5.60
CA ASP A 125 8.24 17.64 4.44
C ASP A 125 7.64 16.97 3.20
N LEU A 126 6.56 16.21 3.41
CA LEU A 126 5.81 15.53 2.35
C LEU A 126 4.94 16.51 1.55
N ASP A 127 4.97 16.38 0.23
CA ASP A 127 4.02 16.99 -0.68
C ASP A 127 2.79 16.08 -0.80
N GLU A 128 1.67 16.52 -0.22
CA GLU A 128 0.40 15.78 -0.29
C GLU A 128 -0.28 16.01 -1.64
N LEU A 129 -0.36 14.94 -2.43
CA LEU A 129 -0.94 15.00 -3.76
C LEU A 129 -2.45 14.78 -3.68
N GLU A 130 -3.21 15.85 -3.91
CA GLU A 130 -4.66 15.77 -4.11
C GLU A 130 -4.97 15.12 -5.48
N THR A 131 -5.12 13.80 -5.46
CA THR A 131 -6.02 12.98 -6.29
C THR A 131 -5.69 12.56 -7.73
N PHE A 132 -6.11 11.31 -7.97
CA PHE A 132 -6.67 10.65 -9.17
C PHE A 132 -5.87 10.66 -10.48
N GLY A 133 -5.27 9.50 -10.76
CA GLY A 133 -4.65 9.17 -12.05
C GLY A 133 -3.19 8.76 -11.86
N GLU A 134 -2.87 7.53 -12.26
CA GLU A 134 -1.53 6.98 -12.53
C GLU A 134 -0.31 7.59 -11.80
N LEU A 135 -0.26 7.55 -10.47
CA LEU A 135 0.93 7.99 -9.75
C LEU A 135 1.60 6.83 -9.03
N GLN A 136 2.90 6.64 -9.30
CA GLN A 136 3.80 6.00 -8.35
C GLN A 136 4.03 7.03 -7.25
N ALA A 137 3.88 6.66 -5.97
CA ALA A 137 4.36 7.52 -4.90
C ALA A 137 5.89 7.65 -5.04
N MET A 138 6.36 8.83 -5.45
CA MET A 138 7.79 9.14 -5.53
C MET A 138 8.32 9.52 -4.14
N ILE A 139 9.64 9.62 -4.02
CA ILE A 139 10.25 10.19 -2.81
C ILE A 139 9.79 11.65 -2.70
N ALA A 140 9.45 12.07 -1.48
CA ALA A 140 8.80 13.32 -1.07
C ALA A 140 7.28 13.40 -1.32
N ASP A 141 6.68 12.44 -2.02
CA ASP A 141 5.23 12.43 -2.25
C ASP A 141 4.49 11.62 -1.19
N ALA A 142 3.31 12.13 -0.81
CA ALA A 142 2.33 11.38 -0.05
C ALA A 142 0.97 11.36 -0.76
N ILE A 143 0.40 10.17 -0.92
CA ILE A 143 -0.93 9.99 -1.50
C ILE A 143 -1.88 9.55 -0.37
N PRO A 144 -2.60 10.50 0.27
CA PRO A 144 -3.48 10.21 1.39
C PRO A 144 -4.82 9.61 0.95
N ILE A 145 -5.41 8.79 1.83
CA ILE A 145 -6.82 8.40 1.76
C ILE A 145 -7.46 8.50 3.14
N ARG A 146 -8.66 9.06 3.19
CA ARG A 146 -9.42 9.24 4.43
C ARG A 146 -10.40 8.10 4.64
N LEU A 147 -10.44 7.63 5.87
CA LEU A 147 -11.30 6.58 6.40
C LEU A 147 -11.99 7.09 7.67
N LYS A 148 -12.99 6.36 8.17
CA LYS A 148 -13.49 6.62 9.51
C LYS A 148 -12.47 6.10 10.53
N PRO A 149 -12.22 6.78 11.65
CA PRO A 149 -11.46 6.17 12.74
C PRO A 149 -12.12 4.87 13.21
N GLY A 150 -11.34 3.81 13.38
CA GLY A 150 -11.87 2.50 13.71
C GLY A 150 -10.87 1.36 13.53
N ALA A 151 -11.38 0.14 13.66
CA ALA A 151 -10.61 -1.07 13.45
C ALA A 151 -10.91 -1.62 12.06
N TYR A 152 -9.86 -2.05 11.36
CA TYR A 152 -9.95 -2.53 10.00
C TYR A 152 -9.27 -3.89 9.85
N LYS A 153 -9.94 -4.82 9.19
CA LYS A 153 -9.33 -6.03 8.65
C LYS A 153 -8.59 -5.66 7.37
N LEU A 154 -7.34 -6.10 7.25
CA LEU A 154 -6.54 -5.95 6.05
C LEU A 154 -6.47 -7.26 5.27
N GLU A 155 -6.89 -7.22 4.02
CA GLU A 155 -6.83 -8.35 3.10
C GLU A 155 -6.06 -7.98 1.85
N ILE A 156 -5.42 -8.97 1.24
CA ILE A 156 -4.74 -8.82 -0.04
C ILE A 156 -5.14 -9.91 -1.02
N MET A 157 -5.02 -9.60 -2.31
CA MET A 157 -5.13 -10.57 -3.39
C MET A 157 -4.10 -10.23 -4.46
N GLU A 158 -3.41 -11.24 -4.95
CA GLU A 158 -2.54 -11.14 -6.11
C GLU A 158 -3.24 -11.80 -7.29
N VAL A 159 -3.34 -11.08 -8.40
CA VAL A 159 -4.00 -11.53 -9.63
C VAL A 159 -2.92 -11.71 -10.68
N GLY A 160 -2.94 -12.86 -11.36
CA GLY A 160 -2.15 -13.09 -12.56
C GLY A 160 -0.69 -13.53 -12.39
N GLY A 161 -0.27 -13.99 -11.21
CA GLY A 161 1.14 -14.33 -10.89
C GLY A 161 1.85 -15.42 -11.71
N ASP A 162 1.32 -15.84 -12.86
CA ASP A 162 2.01 -16.64 -13.86
C ASP A 162 2.43 -15.72 -15.04
N LEU A 163 3.72 -15.79 -15.40
CA LEU A 163 4.55 -14.91 -16.24
C LEU A 163 4.10 -14.65 -17.70
N ASP A 164 2.82 -14.68 -18.02
CA ASP A 164 2.33 -14.25 -19.33
C ASP A 164 2.09 -12.75 -19.29
N GLU A 165 2.99 -11.97 -19.90
CA GLU A 165 2.92 -10.49 -19.97
C GLU A 165 1.62 -10.00 -20.62
N ASP A 166 0.92 -10.87 -21.35
CA ASP A 166 -0.38 -10.61 -21.99
C ASP A 166 -1.58 -10.80 -21.04
N SER A 167 -1.38 -11.21 -19.78
CA SER A 167 -2.45 -11.42 -18.77
C SER A 167 -2.55 -10.27 -17.76
N LEU A 168 -3.69 -10.08 -17.10
CA LEU A 168 -3.83 -9.10 -16.02
C LEU A 168 -2.95 -9.46 -14.81
N GLY A 169 -1.98 -8.60 -14.46
CA GLY A 169 -1.13 -8.70 -13.27
C GLY A 169 -1.34 -7.55 -12.30
N CYS A 170 -1.94 -7.79 -11.12
CA CYS A 170 -2.12 -6.73 -10.12
C CYS A 170 -2.11 -7.23 -8.68
N LEU A 171 -1.80 -6.31 -7.76
CA LEU A 171 -1.94 -6.46 -6.32
C LEU A 171 -3.09 -5.60 -5.83
N LEU A 172 -4.03 -6.24 -5.14
CA LEU A 172 -5.16 -5.60 -4.48
C LEU A 172 -4.95 -5.68 -2.97
N CYS A 173 -5.08 -4.57 -2.27
CA CYS A 173 -5.07 -4.52 -0.80
C CYS A 173 -6.32 -3.78 -0.34
N ARG A 174 -7.15 -4.35 0.54
CA ARG A 174 -8.36 -3.68 1.03
C ARG A 174 -8.42 -3.60 2.54
N TRP A 175 -8.84 -2.44 3.03
CA TRP A 175 -9.15 -2.16 4.42
C TRP A 175 -10.66 -2.16 4.58
N LEU A 176 -11.16 -3.19 5.26
CA LEU A 176 -12.58 -3.35 5.57
C LEU A 176 -12.80 -3.16 7.07
N PRO A 177 -13.91 -2.55 7.52
CA PRO A 177 -14.20 -2.45 8.95
C PRO A 177 -14.18 -3.82 9.58
N ALA A 178 -13.42 -3.96 10.66
CA ALA A 178 -13.41 -5.19 11.44
C ALA A 178 -14.70 -5.27 12.27
N ASP A 179 -15.32 -6.44 12.31
CA ASP A 179 -16.40 -6.72 13.23
C ASP A 179 -15.93 -6.49 14.69
N ARG A 180 -16.84 -5.98 15.52
CA ARG A 180 -16.57 -5.68 16.94
C ARG A 180 -16.34 -6.91 17.79
#